data_AF-A0A3M1TD95-F1
#
_entry.id   AF-A0A3M1TD95-F1
#
_cell.length_a   1.000
_cell.length_b   1.000
_cell.length_c   1.000
_cell.angle_alpha   90.00
_cell.angle_beta   90.00
_cell.angle_gamma   90.00
#
_symmetry.space_group_name_H-M   'P 1'
#
loop_
_entity.id
_entity.type
_entity.pdbx_description
1 polymer ?
#
loop_
_entity_poly.entity_id
_entity_poly.type
_entity_poly.pdbx_seq_one_letter_code
_entity_poly.pdbx_strand_id
1 'polypeptide(L)'
;MEVAHSITDETPKTSAFKSIVIALVEAGEVDIALTIAQTSTDEGLQSTTSSAIVVALADAGEIDRALEIADTITDEWNKGFALKEIVVALADAGEIDRALEMTQAIADSLSKTFALRAIAINLAQAGQVERAIELAQTIPLESFQSATSIAIAADLAKTGDIDRALDLAQTITIDWGEAPASLSIALAVAEAGEIDRALEIARTIPEGWQALALSGIAHWSAHAGDIDRALEIAGTIPDEWSKGLALDGIAVAIAEAGEIDRSVRLAQTITEAARQAFVLHKIAAALAVAGNVDRALEIARTIADILAENGQTEKAAEILEGAIALIGL
;
A
#
# COMPACT_ATOMS: atom_id res chain seq x y z
N MET A 1 34.80 -0.67 11.46
CA MET A 1 35.47 -0.63 10.13
C MET A 1 36.20 -1.93 9.78
N GLU A 2 36.93 -2.54 10.71
CA GLU A 2 37.72 -3.77 10.47
C GLU A 2 36.86 -4.95 9.98
N VAL A 3 35.64 -5.11 10.54
CA VAL A 3 34.71 -6.18 10.14
C VAL A 3 34.20 -6.03 8.71
N ALA A 4 33.79 -4.83 8.28
CA ALA A 4 33.29 -4.61 6.92
C ALA A 4 34.38 -4.77 5.84
N HIS A 5 35.64 -4.45 6.15
CA HIS A 5 36.78 -4.69 5.25
C HIS A 5 37.18 -6.17 5.17
N SER A 6 36.81 -6.98 6.17
CA SER A 6 37.07 -8.43 6.20
C SER A 6 36.06 -9.27 5.40
N ILE A 7 34.98 -8.65 4.92
CA ILE A 7 33.97 -9.31 4.08
C ILE A 7 34.52 -9.39 2.64
N THR A 8 34.79 -10.60 2.17
CA THR A 8 35.32 -10.87 0.82
C THR A 8 34.24 -10.89 -0.26
N ASP A 9 32.98 -11.08 0.12
CA ASP A 9 31.83 -11.06 -0.79
C ASP A 9 31.34 -9.61 -0.98
N GLU A 10 31.26 -9.14 -2.22
CA GLU A 10 30.95 -7.73 -2.54
C GLU A 10 29.55 -7.32 -2.10
N THR A 11 28.56 -8.20 -2.20
CA THR A 11 27.15 -7.87 -1.91
C THR A 11 26.90 -7.65 -0.41
N PRO A 12 27.33 -8.57 0.48
CA PRO A 12 27.24 -8.36 1.93
C PRO A 12 28.12 -7.21 2.41
N LYS A 13 29.26 -6.97 1.74
CA LYS A 13 30.14 -5.84 2.03
C LYS A 13 29.42 -4.51 1.77
N THR A 14 28.84 -4.32 0.59
CA THR A 14 28.07 -3.11 0.24
C THR A 14 26.93 -2.84 1.24
N SER A 15 26.20 -3.88 1.62
CA SER A 15 25.08 -3.76 2.58
C SER A 15 25.55 -3.34 3.99
N ALA A 16 26.66 -3.91 4.45
CA ALA A 16 27.26 -3.55 5.74
C ALA A 16 27.81 -2.11 5.73
N PHE A 17 28.48 -1.70 4.64
CA PHE A 17 28.97 -0.32 4.48
C PHE A 17 27.82 0.69 4.48
N LYS A 18 26.76 0.43 3.72
CA LYS A 18 25.55 1.29 3.71
C LYS A 18 24.95 1.44 5.10
N SER A 19 24.81 0.34 5.85
CA SER A 19 24.22 0.36 7.19
C SER A 19 25.06 1.18 8.18
N ILE A 20 26.39 1.06 8.12
CA ILE A 20 27.30 1.85 8.97
C ILE A 20 27.18 3.34 8.64
N VAL A 21 27.17 3.67 7.36
CA VAL A 21 27.11 5.04 6.87
C VAL A 21 25.79 5.71 7.24
N ILE A 22 24.66 5.00 7.11
CA ILE A 22 23.35 5.50 7.57
C ILE A 22 23.36 5.77 9.08
N ALA A 23 23.86 4.82 9.89
CA ALA A 23 23.93 4.99 11.34
C ALA A 23 24.84 6.17 11.76
N LEU A 24 25.89 6.46 10.98
CA LEU A 24 26.73 7.63 11.20
C LEU A 24 26.00 8.94 10.87
N VAL A 25 25.24 8.98 9.76
CA VAL A 25 24.43 10.15 9.42
C VAL A 25 23.36 10.40 10.49
N GLU A 26 22.66 9.36 10.95
CA GLU A 26 21.68 9.45 12.05
C GLU A 26 22.32 9.94 13.37
N ALA A 27 23.60 9.63 13.59
CA ALA A 27 24.36 10.13 14.74
C ALA A 27 24.92 11.55 14.54
N GLY A 28 24.70 12.18 13.40
CA GLY A 28 25.25 13.50 13.03
C GLY A 28 26.71 13.46 12.54
N GLU A 29 27.31 12.28 12.42
CA GLU A 29 28.71 12.04 12.05
C GLU A 29 28.89 11.94 10.52
N VAL A 30 28.30 12.89 9.81
CA VAL A 30 28.19 12.90 8.33
C VAL A 30 29.56 13.00 7.66
N ASP A 31 30.51 13.75 8.24
CA ASP A 31 31.85 13.89 7.67
C ASP A 31 32.64 12.57 7.76
N ILE A 32 32.39 11.78 8.82
CA ILE A 32 32.94 10.43 8.96
C ILE A 32 32.32 9.51 7.92
N ALA A 33 31.00 9.57 7.75
CA ALA A 33 30.28 8.81 6.72
C ALA A 33 30.81 9.09 5.31
N LEU A 34 31.05 10.37 4.97
CA LEU A 34 31.64 10.78 3.69
C LEU A 34 33.07 10.32 3.52
N THR A 35 33.89 10.42 4.57
CA THR A 35 35.27 9.92 4.53
C THR A 35 35.28 8.43 4.22
N ILE A 36 34.39 7.66 4.86
CA ILE A 36 34.26 6.21 4.59
C ILE A 36 33.89 5.97 3.13
N ALA A 37 32.91 6.69 2.60
CA ALA A 37 32.51 6.57 1.19
C ALA A 37 33.68 6.88 0.23
N GLN A 38 34.43 7.96 0.49
CA GLN A 38 35.55 8.43 -0.35
C GLN A 38 36.80 7.53 -0.28
N THR A 39 36.99 6.81 0.83
CA THR A 39 38.13 5.88 0.96
C THR A 39 37.93 4.56 0.22
N SER A 40 36.73 4.31 -0.31
CA SER A 40 36.47 3.16 -1.18
C SER A 40 37.25 3.31 -2.50
N THR A 41 38.00 2.27 -2.89
CA THR A 41 38.64 2.20 -4.21
C THR A 41 37.69 1.73 -5.31
N ASP A 42 36.50 1.27 -4.93
CA ASP A 42 35.43 0.88 -5.85
C ASP A 42 34.50 2.08 -6.07
N GLU A 43 34.48 2.59 -7.31
CA GLU A 43 33.69 3.75 -7.73
C GLU A 43 32.18 3.49 -7.65
N GLY A 44 31.73 2.27 -7.91
CA GLY A 44 30.32 1.89 -7.79
C GLY A 44 29.87 1.86 -6.33
N LEU A 45 30.70 1.28 -5.45
CA LEU A 45 30.46 1.31 -4.00
C LEU A 45 30.51 2.75 -3.46
N GLN A 46 31.45 3.57 -3.92
CA GLN A 46 31.55 4.98 -3.53
C GLN A 46 30.26 5.73 -3.90
N SER A 47 29.82 5.60 -5.14
CA SER A 47 28.63 6.29 -5.64
C SER A 47 27.34 5.86 -4.91
N THR A 48 27.15 4.55 -4.73
CA THR A 48 25.98 4.02 -4.00
C THR A 48 25.99 4.41 -2.52
N THR A 49 27.17 4.49 -1.90
CA THR A 49 27.32 4.94 -0.51
C THR A 49 27.04 6.43 -0.38
N SER A 50 27.58 7.26 -1.26
CA SER A 50 27.27 8.70 -1.29
C SER A 50 25.78 8.95 -1.52
N SER A 51 25.14 8.19 -2.42
CA SER A 51 23.69 8.24 -2.63
C SER A 51 22.93 7.91 -1.33
N ALA A 52 23.34 6.89 -0.58
CA ALA A 52 22.73 6.56 0.71
C ALA A 52 22.90 7.67 1.77
N ILE A 53 24.03 8.38 1.78
CA ILE A 53 24.24 9.55 2.66
C ILE A 53 23.26 10.66 2.30
N VAL A 54 23.10 10.94 1.01
CA VAL A 54 22.15 11.96 0.52
C VAL A 54 20.73 11.65 1.00
N VAL A 55 20.28 10.40 0.86
CA VAL A 55 18.94 9.99 1.32
C VAL A 55 18.78 10.20 2.81
N ALA A 56 19.72 9.73 3.62
CA ALA A 56 19.64 9.87 5.07
C ALA A 56 19.65 11.33 5.54
N LEU A 57 20.39 12.21 4.85
CA LEU A 57 20.37 13.66 5.11
C LEU A 57 19.05 14.31 4.70
N ALA A 58 18.50 13.90 3.55
CA ALA A 58 17.21 14.41 3.08
C ALA A 58 16.09 14.05 4.05
N ASP A 59 16.06 12.80 4.53
CA ASP A 59 15.12 12.32 5.55
C ASP A 59 15.27 13.06 6.89
N ALA A 60 16.49 13.47 7.24
CA ALA A 60 16.78 14.29 8.41
C ALA A 60 16.45 15.79 8.22
N GLY A 61 16.04 16.21 7.03
CA GLY A 61 15.76 17.60 6.68
C GLY A 61 17.01 18.46 6.40
N GLU A 62 18.20 17.87 6.34
CA GLU A 62 19.46 18.55 5.97
C GLU A 62 19.58 18.70 4.43
N ILE A 63 18.56 19.28 3.78
CA ILE A 63 18.43 19.36 2.32
C ILE A 63 19.64 20.01 1.65
N ASP A 64 20.14 21.13 2.18
CA ASP A 64 21.26 21.84 1.56
C ASP A 64 22.53 21.00 1.53
N ARG A 65 22.80 20.27 2.62
CA ARG A 65 23.95 19.36 2.73
C ARG A 65 23.77 18.12 1.87
N ALA A 66 22.55 17.61 1.79
CA ALA A 66 22.19 16.52 0.88
C ALA A 66 22.47 16.91 -0.58
N LEU A 67 22.12 18.13 -0.98
CA LEU A 67 22.39 18.67 -2.32
C LEU A 67 23.88 18.80 -2.62
N GLU A 68 24.66 19.35 -1.68
CA GLU A 68 26.11 19.47 -1.83
C GLU A 68 26.77 18.11 -2.11
N ILE A 69 26.35 17.07 -1.40
CA ILE A 69 26.89 15.72 -1.59
C ILE A 69 26.38 15.11 -2.89
N ALA A 70 25.10 15.28 -3.22
CA ALA A 70 24.52 14.78 -4.47
C ALA A 70 25.26 15.32 -5.70
N ASP A 71 25.75 16.56 -5.64
CA ASP A 71 26.54 17.15 -6.73
C ASP A 71 27.93 16.55 -6.91
N THR A 72 28.46 15.87 -5.89
CA THR A 72 29.73 15.12 -5.98
C THR A 72 29.58 13.73 -6.59
N ILE A 73 28.34 13.23 -6.74
CA ILE A 73 28.08 11.91 -7.32
C ILE A 73 28.31 11.98 -8.83
N THR A 74 29.23 11.16 -9.33
CA THR A 74 29.62 11.13 -10.74
C THR A 74 28.81 10.15 -11.58
N ASP A 75 28.28 9.08 -10.97
CA ASP A 75 27.40 8.15 -11.66
C ASP A 75 25.99 8.75 -11.79
N GLU A 76 25.57 9.00 -13.03
CA GLU A 76 24.32 9.70 -13.34
C GLU A 76 23.07 9.00 -12.79
N TRP A 77 23.08 7.66 -12.72
CA TRP A 77 21.96 6.90 -12.17
C TRP A 77 21.82 7.14 -10.66
N ASN A 78 22.92 6.98 -9.91
CA ASN A 78 22.94 7.23 -8.47
C ASN A 78 22.71 8.70 -8.13
N LYS A 79 23.21 9.63 -8.97
CA LYS A 79 22.93 11.07 -8.85
C LYS A 79 21.45 11.36 -9.06
N GLY A 80 20.85 10.83 -10.13
CA GLY A 80 19.42 10.96 -10.42
C GLY A 80 18.55 10.41 -9.29
N PHE A 81 18.90 9.23 -8.77
CA PHE A 81 18.22 8.62 -7.62
C PHE A 81 18.32 9.51 -6.38
N ALA A 82 19.52 9.99 -6.04
CA ALA A 82 19.76 10.84 -4.87
C ALA A 82 18.99 12.17 -4.96
N LEU A 83 19.04 12.84 -6.11
CA LEU A 83 18.29 14.08 -6.35
C LEU A 83 16.76 13.85 -6.27
N LYS A 84 16.27 12.71 -6.77
CA LYS A 84 14.85 12.35 -6.63
C LYS A 84 14.45 12.21 -5.16
N GLU A 85 15.27 11.61 -4.31
CA GLU A 85 14.96 11.48 -2.87
C GLU A 85 14.95 12.84 -2.16
N ILE A 86 15.86 13.76 -2.53
CA ILE A 86 15.81 15.14 -2.04
C ILE A 86 14.50 15.83 -2.46
N VAL A 87 14.05 15.63 -3.70
CA VAL A 87 12.78 16.19 -4.19
C VAL A 87 11.59 15.63 -3.40
N VAL A 88 11.59 14.33 -3.09
CA VAL A 88 10.53 13.72 -2.26
C VAL A 88 10.52 14.34 -0.87
N ALA A 89 11.68 14.42 -0.20
CA ALA A 89 11.78 15.03 1.13
C ALA A 89 11.30 16.50 1.15
N LEU A 90 11.66 17.28 0.12
CA LEU A 90 11.15 18.65 -0.04
C LEU A 90 9.62 18.69 -0.21
N ALA A 91 9.06 17.80 -1.02
CA ALA A 91 7.62 17.72 -1.23
C ALA A 91 6.87 17.35 0.06
N ASP A 92 7.37 16.36 0.80
CA ASP A 92 6.81 15.90 2.08
C ASP A 92 6.90 16.99 3.17
N ALA A 93 7.94 17.82 3.13
CA ALA A 93 8.07 19.01 3.98
C ALA A 93 7.16 20.19 3.56
N GLY A 94 6.44 20.06 2.43
CA GLY A 94 5.57 21.10 1.88
C GLY A 94 6.30 22.19 1.08
N GLU A 95 7.61 22.06 0.83
CA GLU A 95 8.41 22.98 0.01
C GLU A 95 8.22 22.69 -1.50
N ILE A 96 6.97 22.66 -1.96
CA ILE A 96 6.59 22.17 -3.29
C ILE A 96 7.24 22.95 -4.44
N ASP A 97 7.33 24.28 -4.34
CA ASP A 97 7.91 25.09 -5.42
C ASP A 97 9.42 24.81 -5.57
N ARG A 98 10.11 24.58 -4.46
CA ARG A 98 11.52 24.21 -4.43
C ARG A 98 11.74 22.78 -4.93
N ALA A 99 10.86 21.85 -4.56
CA ALA A 99 10.82 20.50 -5.08
C ALA A 99 10.68 20.50 -6.62
N LEU A 100 9.76 21.32 -7.16
CA LEU A 100 9.54 21.49 -8.59
C LEU A 100 10.77 22.05 -9.31
N GLU A 101 11.40 23.08 -8.76
CA GLU A 101 12.64 23.64 -9.33
C GLU A 101 13.74 22.56 -9.43
N MET A 102 13.91 21.79 -8.35
CA MET A 102 14.90 20.71 -8.29
C MET A 102 14.66 19.59 -9.30
N THR A 103 13.42 19.35 -9.75
CA THR A 103 13.18 18.37 -10.84
C THR A 103 13.87 18.73 -12.15
N GLN A 104 14.26 20.00 -12.36
CA GLN A 104 15.01 20.42 -13.55
C GLN A 104 16.48 19.98 -13.51
N ALA A 105 17.04 19.74 -12.32
CA ALA A 105 18.40 19.24 -12.14
C ALA A 105 18.50 17.71 -12.37
N ILE A 106 17.38 16.99 -12.43
CA ILE A 106 17.36 15.54 -12.63
C ILE A 106 17.42 15.23 -14.13
N ALA A 107 18.58 14.76 -14.59
CA ALA A 107 18.81 14.36 -15.98
C ALA A 107 18.18 12.99 -16.30
N ASP A 108 18.22 12.04 -15.36
CA ASP A 108 17.62 10.72 -15.53
C ASP A 108 16.08 10.80 -15.62
N SER A 109 15.54 10.38 -16.77
CA SER A 109 14.11 10.51 -17.08
C SER A 109 13.22 9.74 -16.11
N LEU A 110 13.67 8.55 -15.66
CA LEU A 110 12.90 7.73 -14.74
C LEU A 110 12.87 8.35 -13.34
N SER A 111 14.00 8.81 -12.83
CA SER A 111 14.10 9.54 -11.57
C SER A 111 13.27 10.82 -11.59
N LYS A 112 13.31 11.58 -12.69
CA LYS A 112 12.48 12.77 -12.88
C LYS A 112 10.99 12.44 -12.87
N THR A 113 10.60 11.34 -13.51
CA THR A 113 9.22 10.84 -13.51
C THR A 113 8.73 10.51 -12.10
N PHE A 114 9.55 9.80 -11.31
CA PHE A 114 9.21 9.48 -9.92
C PHE A 114 9.11 10.74 -9.04
N ALA A 115 10.03 11.70 -9.22
CA ALA A 115 10.03 12.97 -8.51
C ALA A 115 8.76 13.79 -8.81
N LEU A 116 8.40 13.96 -10.09
CA LEU A 116 7.18 14.67 -10.50
C LEU A 116 5.91 13.99 -9.95
N ARG A 117 5.85 12.66 -9.97
CA ARG A 117 4.75 11.89 -9.38
C ARG A 117 4.61 12.15 -7.88
N ALA A 118 5.71 12.15 -7.12
CA ALA A 118 5.70 12.39 -5.68
C ALA A 118 5.19 13.80 -5.35
N ILE A 119 5.63 14.81 -6.12
CA ILE A 119 5.13 16.18 -5.97
C ILE A 119 3.63 16.27 -6.27
N ALA A 120 3.16 15.61 -7.35
CA ALA A 120 1.75 15.65 -7.73
C ALA A 120 0.85 15.04 -6.65
N ILE A 121 1.27 13.93 -6.04
CA ILE A 121 0.54 13.31 -4.92
C ILE A 121 0.53 14.23 -3.70
N ASN A 122 1.67 14.81 -3.31
CA ASN A 122 1.74 15.76 -2.20
C ASN A 122 0.87 17.01 -2.43
N LEU A 123 0.83 17.53 -3.65
CA LEU A 123 -0.07 18.62 -4.03
C LEU A 123 -1.55 18.24 -3.82
N ALA A 124 -1.95 17.04 -4.24
CA ALA A 124 -3.32 16.57 -4.06
C ALA A 124 -3.68 16.43 -2.57
N GLN A 125 -2.78 15.86 -1.77
CA GLN A 125 -2.97 15.70 -0.32
C GLN A 125 -3.01 17.04 0.42
N ALA A 126 -2.29 18.04 -0.07
CA ALA A 126 -2.36 19.42 0.42
C ALA A 126 -3.61 20.19 -0.06
N GLY A 127 -4.53 19.55 -0.80
CA GLY A 127 -5.74 20.17 -1.36
C GLY A 127 -5.48 21.07 -2.58
N GLN A 128 -4.26 21.09 -3.13
CA GLN A 128 -3.89 21.85 -4.32
C GLN A 128 -4.12 21.02 -5.59
N VAL A 129 -5.37 20.58 -5.74
CA VAL A 129 -5.76 19.52 -6.67
C VAL A 129 -5.58 19.92 -8.14
N GLU A 130 -5.91 21.16 -8.53
CA GLU A 130 -5.68 21.64 -9.90
C GLU A 130 -4.21 21.56 -10.28
N ARG A 131 -3.32 22.01 -9.38
CA ARG A 131 -1.87 21.94 -9.59
C ARG A 131 -1.39 20.49 -9.66
N ALA A 132 -1.97 19.60 -8.85
CA ALA A 132 -1.66 18.17 -8.89
C ALA A 132 -2.01 17.54 -10.24
N ILE A 133 -3.20 17.84 -10.76
CA ILE A 133 -3.68 17.34 -12.06
C ILE A 133 -2.83 17.90 -13.20
N GLU A 134 -2.57 19.21 -13.20
CA GLU A 134 -1.71 19.86 -14.20
C GLU A 134 -0.31 19.23 -14.20
N LEU A 135 0.28 19.02 -13.02
CA LEU A 135 1.60 18.41 -12.91
C LEU A 135 1.59 16.94 -13.37
N ALA A 136 0.59 16.16 -13.00
CA ALA A 136 0.44 14.78 -13.44
C ALA A 136 0.40 14.68 -14.98
N GLN A 137 -0.24 15.64 -15.65
CA GLN A 137 -0.27 15.71 -17.12
C GLN A 137 1.09 16.00 -17.77
N THR A 138 2.05 16.54 -17.04
CA THR A 138 3.42 16.78 -17.55
C THR A 138 4.34 15.57 -17.47
N ILE A 139 3.89 14.47 -16.83
CA ILE A 139 4.71 13.28 -16.63
C ILE A 139 4.97 12.61 -18.00
N PRO A 140 6.25 12.40 -18.41
CA PRO A 140 6.58 12.00 -19.78
C PRO A 140 6.09 10.61 -20.21
N LEU A 141 5.87 9.70 -19.25
CA LEU A 141 5.49 8.32 -19.51
C LEU A 141 3.99 8.13 -19.23
N GLU A 142 3.21 7.79 -20.25
CA GLU A 142 1.75 7.63 -20.16
C GLU A 142 1.30 6.68 -19.03
N SER A 143 2.05 5.59 -18.81
CA SER A 143 1.76 4.64 -17.73
C SER A 143 1.93 5.28 -16.34
N PHE A 144 2.94 6.13 -16.15
CA PHE A 144 3.18 6.85 -14.90
C PHE A 144 2.25 8.03 -14.73
N GLN A 145 1.96 8.78 -15.81
CA GLN A 145 0.94 9.81 -15.83
C GLN A 145 -0.39 9.24 -15.34
N SER A 146 -0.82 8.14 -15.95
CA SER A 146 -2.06 7.45 -15.59
C SER A 146 -2.06 6.97 -14.15
N ALA A 147 -0.99 6.27 -13.72
CA ALA A 147 -0.85 5.82 -12.33
C ALA A 147 -0.89 6.98 -11.32
N THR A 148 -0.39 8.16 -11.70
CA THR A 148 -0.43 9.37 -10.88
C THR A 148 -1.84 9.94 -10.82
N SER A 149 -2.53 10.06 -11.95
CA SER A 149 -3.94 10.51 -11.99
C SER A 149 -4.87 9.58 -11.21
N ILE A 150 -4.66 8.27 -11.24
CA ILE A 150 -5.41 7.29 -10.44
C ILE A 150 -5.18 7.54 -8.94
N ALA A 151 -3.92 7.75 -8.53
CA ALA A 151 -3.59 8.01 -7.13
C ALA A 151 -4.24 9.32 -6.65
N ILE A 152 -4.18 10.37 -7.46
CA ILE A 152 -4.85 11.65 -7.16
C ILE A 152 -6.36 11.45 -7.05
N ALA A 153 -7.00 10.74 -7.99
CA ALA A 153 -8.44 10.49 -7.95
C ALA A 153 -8.85 9.68 -6.69
N ALA A 154 -8.05 8.69 -6.29
CA ALA A 154 -8.30 7.92 -5.09
C ALA A 154 -8.17 8.77 -3.81
N ASP A 155 -7.16 9.64 -3.72
CA ASP A 155 -6.98 10.56 -2.59
C ASP A 155 -8.10 11.60 -2.51
N LEU A 156 -8.57 12.11 -3.66
CA LEU A 156 -9.76 12.97 -3.74
C LEU A 156 -11.01 12.27 -3.21
N ALA A 157 -11.23 11.02 -3.63
CA ALA A 157 -12.39 10.26 -3.17
C ALA A 157 -12.35 10.05 -1.65
N LYS A 158 -11.20 9.66 -1.09
CA LYS A 158 -11.01 9.47 0.36
C LYS A 158 -11.21 10.75 1.18
N THR A 159 -10.90 11.90 0.60
CA THR A 159 -11.09 13.21 1.26
C THR A 159 -12.50 13.78 1.05
N GLY A 160 -13.38 13.05 0.35
CA GLY A 160 -14.78 13.41 0.11
C GLY A 160 -15.02 14.25 -1.14
N ASP A 161 -13.99 14.57 -1.93
CA ASP A 161 -14.11 15.31 -3.18
C ASP A 161 -14.42 14.36 -4.36
N ILE A 162 -15.56 13.67 -4.23
CA ILE A 162 -15.93 12.54 -5.09
C ILE A 162 -16.17 13.00 -6.53
N ASP A 163 -16.78 14.17 -6.73
CA ASP A 163 -17.08 14.69 -8.08
C ASP A 163 -15.80 14.88 -8.89
N ARG A 164 -14.78 15.48 -8.28
CA ARG A 164 -13.49 15.69 -8.95
C ARG A 164 -12.70 14.40 -9.11
N ALA A 165 -12.84 13.46 -8.18
CA ALA A 165 -12.29 12.12 -8.34
C ALA A 165 -12.87 11.43 -9.59
N LEU A 166 -14.18 11.53 -9.81
CA LEU A 166 -14.84 10.98 -11.01
C LEU A 166 -14.48 11.73 -12.29
N ASP A 167 -14.44 13.06 -12.26
CA ASP A 167 -14.03 13.85 -13.43
C ASP A 167 -12.61 13.49 -13.85
N LEU A 168 -11.68 13.39 -12.90
CA LEU A 168 -10.32 12.96 -13.17
C LEU A 168 -10.28 11.51 -13.71
N ALA A 169 -11.06 10.60 -13.12
CA ALA A 169 -11.20 9.21 -13.58
C ALA A 169 -11.56 9.13 -15.06
N GLN A 170 -12.52 9.94 -15.51
CA GLN A 170 -13.00 9.96 -16.90
C GLN A 170 -11.94 10.47 -17.89
N THR A 171 -10.96 11.25 -17.44
CA THR A 171 -9.85 11.71 -18.31
C THR A 171 -8.77 10.65 -18.50
N ILE A 172 -8.79 9.56 -17.73
CA ILE A 172 -7.77 8.51 -17.77
C ILE A 172 -8.08 7.57 -18.92
N THR A 173 -7.54 7.87 -20.10
CA THR A 173 -7.65 7.02 -21.29
C THR A 173 -6.51 6.00 -21.30
N ILE A 174 -6.77 4.71 -21.04
CA ILE A 174 -5.73 3.67 -21.16
C ILE A 174 -6.28 2.41 -21.85
N ASP A 175 -5.67 2.04 -22.98
CA ASP A 175 -5.99 0.83 -23.76
C ASP A 175 -5.71 -0.50 -23.00
N TRP A 176 -4.91 -0.48 -21.92
CA TRP A 176 -4.50 -1.67 -21.15
C TRP A 176 -4.69 -1.53 -19.61
N GLY A 177 -5.18 -0.39 -19.12
CA GLY A 177 -5.18 -0.04 -17.69
C GLY A 177 -6.48 0.57 -17.14
N GLU A 178 -7.54 0.67 -17.97
CA GLU A 178 -8.84 1.21 -17.57
C GLU A 178 -9.49 0.42 -16.42
N ALA A 179 -9.35 -0.91 -16.44
CA ALA A 179 -10.01 -1.76 -15.44
C ALA A 179 -9.37 -1.67 -14.02
N PRO A 180 -8.04 -1.76 -13.84
CA PRO A 180 -7.42 -1.51 -12.52
C PRO A 180 -7.61 -0.09 -12.00
N ALA A 181 -7.63 0.91 -12.90
CA ALA A 181 -7.89 2.30 -12.56
C ALA A 181 -9.31 2.48 -12.01
N SER A 182 -10.31 2.04 -12.79
CA SER A 182 -11.72 2.14 -12.43
C SER A 182 -12.05 1.32 -11.18
N LEU A 183 -11.40 0.16 -10.99
CA LEU A 183 -11.48 -0.61 -9.75
C LEU A 183 -10.99 0.20 -8.55
N SER A 184 -9.80 0.78 -8.64
CA SER A 184 -9.21 1.55 -7.54
C SER A 184 -10.08 2.74 -7.15
N ILE A 185 -10.65 3.43 -8.13
CA ILE A 185 -11.52 4.58 -7.92
C ILE A 185 -12.86 4.14 -7.33
N ALA A 186 -13.48 3.07 -7.84
CA ALA A 186 -14.71 2.51 -7.28
C ALA A 186 -14.54 2.13 -5.80
N LEU A 187 -13.42 1.52 -5.42
CA LEU A 187 -13.14 1.17 -4.03
C LEU A 187 -12.94 2.40 -3.14
N ALA A 188 -12.24 3.43 -3.61
CA ALA A 188 -12.04 4.66 -2.86
C ALA A 188 -13.37 5.43 -2.66
N VAL A 189 -14.24 5.44 -3.68
CA VAL A 189 -15.59 6.03 -3.59
C VAL A 189 -16.47 5.26 -2.61
N ALA A 190 -16.36 3.92 -2.59
CA ALA A 190 -17.09 3.09 -1.62
C ALA A 190 -16.57 3.27 -0.19
N GLU A 191 -15.26 3.37 0.01
CA GLU A 191 -14.62 3.68 1.29
C GLU A 191 -15.10 5.02 1.86
N ALA A 192 -15.31 6.02 0.99
CA ALA A 192 -15.89 7.30 1.36
C ALA A 192 -17.40 7.25 1.69
N GLY A 193 -18.04 6.09 1.56
CA GLY A 193 -19.46 5.86 1.88
C GLY A 193 -20.43 6.03 0.71
N GLU A 194 -19.96 6.40 -0.48
CA GLU A 194 -20.79 6.64 -1.66
C GLU A 194 -21.03 5.34 -2.47
N ILE A 195 -21.68 4.37 -1.84
CA ILE A 195 -21.85 3.01 -2.38
C ILE A 195 -22.54 3.00 -3.74
N ASP A 196 -23.59 3.80 -3.96
CA ASP A 196 -24.31 3.81 -5.24
C ASP A 196 -23.47 4.35 -6.39
N ARG A 197 -22.66 5.39 -6.15
CA ARG A 197 -21.70 5.93 -7.14
C ARG A 197 -20.59 4.92 -7.43
N ALA A 198 -20.09 4.23 -6.41
CA ALA A 198 -19.12 3.16 -6.59
C ALA A 198 -19.68 2.02 -7.47
N LEU A 199 -20.96 1.67 -7.29
CA LEU A 199 -21.64 0.69 -8.14
C LEU A 199 -21.83 1.18 -9.58
N GLU A 200 -22.05 2.47 -9.81
CA GLU A 200 -22.09 3.04 -11.16
C GLU A 200 -20.75 2.88 -11.89
N ILE A 201 -19.64 3.15 -11.21
CA ILE A 201 -18.28 2.94 -11.76
C ILE A 201 -18.05 1.44 -12.00
N ALA A 202 -18.41 0.58 -11.04
CA ALA A 202 -18.24 -0.87 -11.20
C ALA A 202 -18.97 -1.44 -12.42
N ARG A 203 -20.04 -0.79 -12.91
CA ARG A 203 -20.74 -1.18 -14.15
C ARG A 203 -19.97 -0.88 -15.42
N THR A 204 -19.03 0.08 -15.40
CA THR A 204 -18.19 0.40 -16.57
C THR A 204 -16.95 -0.48 -16.64
N ILE A 205 -16.62 -1.19 -15.56
CA ILE A 205 -15.48 -2.09 -15.49
C ILE A 205 -15.75 -3.38 -16.29
N PRO A 206 -14.79 -3.86 -17.10
CA PRO A 206 -14.89 -5.16 -17.76
C PRO A 206 -15.21 -6.31 -16.80
N GLU A 207 -16.03 -7.28 -17.23
CA GLU A 207 -16.58 -8.35 -16.39
C GLU A 207 -15.54 -9.06 -15.49
N GLY A 208 -14.34 -9.34 -16.01
CA GLY A 208 -13.27 -10.02 -15.27
C GLY A 208 -12.75 -9.25 -14.05
N TRP A 209 -12.92 -7.93 -14.00
CA TRP A 209 -12.53 -7.06 -12.89
C TRP A 209 -13.73 -6.54 -12.09
N GLN A 210 -14.91 -6.51 -12.69
CA GLN A 210 -16.15 -6.06 -12.06
C GLN A 210 -16.47 -6.85 -10.80
N ALA A 211 -16.26 -8.17 -10.80
CA ALA A 211 -16.51 -9.00 -9.63
C ALA A 211 -15.65 -8.61 -8.41
N LEU A 212 -14.39 -8.20 -8.64
CA LEU A 212 -13.51 -7.69 -7.59
C LEU A 212 -13.99 -6.33 -7.07
N ALA A 213 -14.46 -5.46 -7.96
CA ALA A 213 -15.04 -4.17 -7.57
C ALA A 213 -16.27 -4.38 -6.68
N LEU A 214 -17.23 -5.21 -7.13
CA LEU A 214 -18.43 -5.52 -6.36
C LEU A 214 -18.10 -6.15 -5.01
N SER A 215 -17.10 -7.03 -4.94
CA SER A 215 -16.64 -7.62 -3.68
C SER A 215 -16.12 -6.57 -2.70
N GLY A 216 -15.30 -5.63 -3.16
CA GLY A 216 -14.77 -4.57 -2.30
C GLY A 216 -15.82 -3.50 -1.95
N ILE A 217 -16.75 -3.19 -2.85
CA ILE A 217 -17.87 -2.30 -2.56
C ILE A 217 -18.79 -2.92 -1.49
N ALA A 218 -19.08 -4.22 -1.59
CA ALA A 218 -19.85 -4.93 -0.56
C ALA A 218 -19.13 -4.90 0.80
N HIS A 219 -17.81 -5.08 0.82
CA HIS A 219 -17.01 -4.94 2.02
C HIS A 219 -17.17 -3.55 2.65
N TRP A 220 -17.02 -2.46 1.89
CA TRP A 220 -17.18 -1.10 2.40
C TRP A 220 -18.62 -0.77 2.83
N SER A 221 -19.62 -1.25 2.09
CA SER A 221 -21.03 -1.15 2.50
C SER A 221 -21.26 -1.79 3.87
N ALA A 222 -20.63 -2.94 4.14
CA ALA A 222 -20.74 -3.60 5.43
C ALA A 222 -20.04 -2.83 6.56
N HIS A 223 -18.87 -2.23 6.30
CA HIS A 223 -18.16 -1.38 7.27
C HIS A 223 -18.91 -0.09 7.59
N ALA A 224 -19.68 0.43 6.64
CA ALA A 224 -20.62 1.53 6.87
C ALA A 224 -21.85 1.13 7.70
N GLY A 225 -22.01 -0.16 8.04
CA GLY A 225 -23.12 -0.70 8.81
C GLY A 225 -24.32 -1.16 7.96
N ASP A 226 -24.29 -0.96 6.64
CA ASP A 226 -25.35 -1.40 5.73
C ASP A 226 -25.11 -2.83 5.25
N ILE A 227 -25.30 -3.77 6.18
CA ILE A 227 -25.09 -5.20 5.95
C ILE A 227 -26.06 -5.77 4.91
N ASP A 228 -27.31 -5.30 4.89
CA ASP A 228 -28.32 -5.84 3.98
C ASP A 228 -28.00 -5.45 2.54
N ARG A 229 -27.58 -4.20 2.31
CA ARG A 229 -27.06 -3.74 1.02
C ARG A 229 -25.79 -4.50 0.62
N ALA A 230 -24.88 -4.73 1.55
CA ALA A 230 -23.66 -5.49 1.28
C ALA A 230 -23.96 -6.92 0.79
N LEU A 231 -24.93 -7.60 1.42
CA LEU A 231 -25.37 -8.93 1.02
C LEU A 231 -26.10 -8.92 -0.33
N GLU A 232 -26.88 -7.87 -0.62
CA GLU A 232 -27.49 -7.67 -1.94
C GLU A 232 -26.42 -7.57 -3.02
N ILE A 233 -25.40 -6.73 -2.82
CA ILE A 233 -24.28 -6.57 -3.76
C ILE A 233 -23.54 -7.89 -3.94
N ALA A 234 -23.20 -8.59 -2.85
CA ALA A 234 -22.55 -9.90 -2.92
C ALA A 234 -23.39 -10.93 -3.69
N GLY A 235 -24.72 -10.86 -3.59
CA GLY A 235 -25.64 -11.70 -4.35
C GLY A 235 -25.62 -11.47 -5.86
N THR A 236 -25.16 -10.30 -6.33
CA THR A 236 -25.05 -9.99 -7.76
C THR A 236 -23.75 -10.51 -8.40
N ILE A 237 -22.79 -10.97 -7.60
CA ILE A 237 -21.49 -11.44 -8.09
C ILE A 237 -21.65 -12.83 -8.72
N PRO A 238 -21.35 -12.99 -10.03
CA PRO A 238 -21.66 -14.22 -10.75
C PRO A 238 -20.70 -15.37 -10.44
N ASP A 239 -19.43 -15.08 -10.13
CA ASP A 239 -18.45 -16.11 -9.81
C ASP A 239 -18.39 -16.39 -8.30
N GLU A 240 -18.47 -17.67 -7.95
CA GLU A 240 -18.49 -18.12 -6.55
C GLU A 240 -17.22 -17.76 -5.78
N TRP A 241 -16.08 -17.61 -6.49
CA TRP A 241 -14.83 -17.20 -5.87
C TRP A 241 -14.90 -15.76 -5.34
N SER A 242 -15.25 -14.79 -6.17
CA SER A 242 -15.37 -13.37 -5.78
C SER A 242 -16.58 -13.13 -4.90
N LYS A 243 -17.69 -13.85 -5.12
CA LYS A 243 -18.84 -13.80 -4.22
C LYS A 243 -18.46 -14.19 -2.80
N GLY A 244 -17.71 -15.28 -2.64
CA GLY A 244 -17.26 -15.62 -1.31
C GLY A 244 -16.24 -14.62 -0.76
N LEU A 245 -15.40 -13.95 -1.58
CA LEU A 245 -14.53 -12.88 -1.07
C LEU A 245 -15.35 -11.74 -0.47
N ALA A 246 -16.48 -11.41 -1.10
CA ALA A 246 -17.43 -10.44 -0.58
C ALA A 246 -18.02 -10.92 0.76
N LEU A 247 -18.51 -12.16 0.82
CA LEU A 247 -19.06 -12.75 2.05
C LEU A 247 -18.03 -12.81 3.18
N ASP A 248 -16.78 -13.15 2.87
CA ASP A 248 -15.66 -13.14 3.82
C ASP A 248 -15.50 -11.74 4.43
N GLY A 249 -15.49 -10.70 3.59
CA GLY A 249 -15.36 -9.30 4.01
C GLY A 249 -16.55 -8.81 4.84
N ILE A 250 -17.77 -9.15 4.43
CA ILE A 250 -19.01 -8.78 5.15
C ILE A 250 -19.02 -9.42 6.54
N ALA A 251 -18.67 -10.71 6.64
CA ALA A 251 -18.66 -11.42 7.92
C ALA A 251 -17.65 -10.79 8.90
N VAL A 252 -16.46 -10.41 8.43
CA VAL A 252 -15.46 -9.71 9.24
C VAL A 252 -15.99 -8.35 9.71
N ALA A 253 -16.57 -7.55 8.80
CA ALA A 253 -17.14 -6.24 9.14
C ALA A 253 -18.22 -6.35 10.25
N ILE A 254 -19.12 -7.34 10.14
CA ILE A 254 -20.14 -7.61 11.16
C ILE A 254 -19.49 -8.00 12.50
N ALA A 255 -18.42 -8.78 12.49
CA ALA A 255 -17.71 -9.18 13.70
C ALA A 255 -17.00 -8.00 14.37
N GLU A 256 -16.34 -7.14 13.60
CA GLU A 256 -15.67 -5.93 14.08
C GLU A 256 -16.68 -4.91 14.66
N ALA A 257 -17.89 -4.84 14.09
CA ALA A 257 -19.01 -4.08 14.65
C ALA A 257 -19.58 -4.69 15.96
N GLY A 258 -19.12 -5.86 16.38
CA GLY A 258 -19.56 -6.54 17.60
C GLY A 258 -20.80 -7.43 17.44
N GLU A 259 -21.34 -7.57 16.24
CA GLU A 259 -22.52 -8.41 15.94
C GLU A 259 -22.14 -9.89 15.72
N ILE A 260 -21.44 -10.47 16.67
CA ILE A 260 -20.74 -11.76 16.52
C ILE A 260 -21.67 -12.90 16.09
N ASP A 261 -22.85 -13.02 16.70
CA ASP A 261 -23.78 -14.08 16.35
C ASP A 261 -24.32 -13.95 14.93
N ARG A 262 -24.46 -12.72 14.42
CA ARG A 262 -24.85 -12.47 13.03
C ARG A 262 -23.73 -12.83 12.09
N SER A 263 -22.49 -12.49 12.43
CA SER A 263 -21.30 -12.84 11.66
C SER A 263 -21.13 -14.37 11.53
N VAL A 264 -21.26 -15.10 12.65
CA VAL A 264 -21.20 -16.57 12.66
C VAL A 264 -22.33 -17.18 11.84
N ARG A 265 -23.56 -16.67 11.96
CA ARG A 265 -24.69 -17.13 11.13
C ARG A 265 -24.43 -16.91 9.64
N LEU A 266 -23.85 -15.78 9.26
CA LEU A 266 -23.48 -15.52 7.86
C LEU A 266 -22.43 -16.54 7.39
N ALA A 267 -21.38 -16.76 8.18
CA ALA A 267 -20.36 -17.77 7.86
C ALA A 267 -20.97 -19.16 7.68
N GLN A 268 -21.98 -19.53 8.49
CA GLN A 268 -22.70 -20.81 8.37
C GLN A 268 -23.53 -20.96 7.08
N THR A 269 -23.83 -19.86 6.37
CA THR A 269 -24.49 -19.94 5.05
C THR A 269 -23.53 -20.31 3.92
N ILE A 270 -22.22 -20.26 4.16
CA ILE A 270 -21.19 -20.62 3.19
C ILE A 270 -21.13 -22.15 3.10
N THR A 271 -21.44 -22.68 1.91
CA THR A 271 -21.56 -24.12 1.69
C THR A 271 -20.24 -24.84 1.47
N GLU A 272 -19.20 -24.12 1.01
CA GLU A 272 -17.87 -24.66 0.79
C GLU A 272 -17.10 -24.71 2.12
N ALA A 273 -16.80 -25.91 2.60
CA ALA A 273 -16.30 -26.14 3.95
C ALA A 273 -14.95 -25.45 4.22
N ALA A 274 -14.03 -25.40 3.25
CA ALA A 274 -12.73 -24.74 3.45
C ALA A 274 -12.92 -23.23 3.61
N ARG A 275 -13.80 -22.62 2.82
CA ARG A 275 -14.15 -21.20 2.95
C ARG A 275 -14.93 -20.90 4.21
N GLN A 276 -15.90 -21.72 4.58
CA GLN A 276 -16.61 -21.58 5.85
C GLN A 276 -15.62 -21.58 7.03
N ALA A 277 -14.71 -22.55 7.06
CA ALA A 277 -13.63 -22.61 8.05
C ALA A 277 -12.73 -21.37 8.02
N PHE A 278 -12.39 -20.86 6.84
CA PHE A 278 -11.58 -19.65 6.68
C PHE A 278 -12.27 -18.38 7.20
N VAL A 279 -13.56 -18.20 6.94
CA VAL A 279 -14.33 -17.05 7.47
C VAL A 279 -14.45 -17.13 8.98
N LEU A 280 -14.81 -18.29 9.51
CA LEU A 280 -14.84 -18.53 10.95
C LEU A 280 -13.48 -18.25 11.60
N HIS A 281 -12.37 -18.62 10.94
CA HIS A 281 -11.03 -18.31 11.43
C HIS A 281 -10.79 -16.79 11.53
N LYS A 282 -11.15 -16.02 10.50
CA LYS A 282 -11.03 -14.55 10.55
C LYS A 282 -11.88 -13.92 11.64
N ILE A 283 -13.11 -14.41 11.82
CA ILE A 283 -14.00 -13.96 12.91
C ILE A 283 -13.36 -14.25 14.26
N ALA A 284 -12.83 -15.45 14.47
CA ALA A 284 -12.15 -15.83 15.71
C ALA A 284 -10.92 -14.95 15.99
N ALA A 285 -10.13 -14.62 14.96
CA ALA A 285 -8.97 -13.74 15.08
C ALA A 285 -9.39 -12.31 15.48
N ALA A 286 -10.41 -11.74 14.82
CA ALA A 286 -10.94 -10.41 15.15
C ALA A 286 -11.47 -10.36 16.60
N LEU A 287 -12.18 -11.40 17.04
CA LEU A 287 -12.64 -11.56 18.42
C LEU A 287 -11.50 -11.61 19.42
N ALA A 288 -10.43 -12.34 19.13
CA ALA A 288 -9.27 -12.45 19.99
C ALA A 288 -8.57 -11.09 20.18
N VAL A 289 -8.42 -10.33 19.09
CA VAL A 289 -7.88 -8.95 19.14
C VAL A 289 -8.78 -8.03 19.96
N ALA A 290 -10.11 -8.18 19.85
CA ALA A 290 -11.09 -7.45 20.66
C ALA A 290 -11.17 -7.92 22.12
N GLY A 291 -10.38 -8.92 22.53
CA GLY A 291 -10.35 -9.46 23.89
C GLY A 291 -11.48 -10.46 24.21
N ASN A 292 -12.28 -10.87 23.22
CA ASN A 292 -13.36 -11.84 23.38
C ASN A 292 -12.85 -13.28 23.17
N VAL A 293 -11.95 -13.70 24.06
CA VAL A 293 -11.20 -14.95 23.95
C VAL A 293 -12.12 -16.18 23.99
N ASP A 294 -13.10 -16.22 24.90
CA ASP A 294 -14.01 -17.37 25.04
C ASP A 294 -14.78 -17.67 23.74
N ARG A 295 -15.28 -16.63 23.08
CA ARG A 295 -16.03 -16.77 21.83
C ARG A 295 -15.11 -17.13 20.66
N ALA A 296 -13.89 -16.58 20.62
CA ALA A 296 -12.88 -16.96 19.64
C ALA A 296 -12.58 -18.47 19.70
N LEU A 297 -12.49 -19.04 20.90
CA LEU A 297 -12.24 -20.47 21.12
C LEU A 297 -13.40 -21.36 20.71
N GLU A 298 -14.63 -20.94 20.98
CA GLU A 298 -15.82 -21.67 20.54
C GLU A 298 -15.87 -21.77 19.01
N ILE A 299 -15.56 -20.67 18.32
CA ILE A 299 -15.45 -20.64 16.87
C ILE A 299 -14.28 -21.52 16.41
N ALA A 300 -13.13 -21.49 17.07
CA ALA A 300 -11.99 -22.35 16.73
C ALA A 300 -12.33 -23.86 16.81
N ARG A 301 -13.14 -24.27 17.80
CA ARG A 301 -13.65 -25.65 17.88
C ARG A 301 -14.57 -25.99 16.71
N THR A 302 -15.46 -25.06 16.35
CA THR A 302 -16.37 -25.22 15.20
C THR A 302 -15.57 -25.41 13.90
N ILE A 303 -14.48 -24.66 13.72
CA ILE A 303 -13.57 -24.83 12.58
C ILE A 303 -12.95 -26.22 12.57
N ALA A 304 -12.45 -26.68 13.72
CA ALA A 304 -11.83 -28.00 13.82
C ALA A 304 -12.82 -29.13 13.47
N ASP A 305 -14.07 -29.02 13.92
CA ASP A 305 -15.13 -29.97 13.58
C ASP A 305 -15.39 -30.00 12.07
N ILE A 306 -15.56 -28.82 11.44
CA ILE A 306 -15.74 -28.70 9.98
C ILE A 306 -14.58 -29.35 9.22
N LEU A 307 -13.34 -29.08 9.63
CA LEU A 307 -12.15 -29.63 8.96
C LEU A 307 -12.03 -31.14 9.17
N ALA A 308 -12.33 -31.65 10.36
CA ALA A 308 -12.30 -33.07 10.66
C ALA A 308 -13.35 -33.85 9.85
N GLU A 309 -14.58 -33.32 9.76
CA GLU A 309 -15.66 -33.90 8.95
C GLU A 309 -15.32 -33.95 7.45
N ASN A 310 -14.47 -33.03 6.98
CA ASN A 310 -14.00 -32.97 5.59
C ASN A 310 -12.64 -33.66 5.37
N GLY A 311 -12.22 -34.51 6.30
CA GLY A 311 -11.01 -35.34 6.17
C GLY A 311 -9.69 -34.59 6.39
N GLN A 312 -9.72 -33.34 6.84
CA GLN A 312 -8.56 -32.50 7.15
C GLN A 312 -8.21 -32.56 8.65
N THR A 313 -8.08 -33.77 9.19
CA THR A 313 -7.89 -34.03 10.63
C THR A 313 -6.60 -33.44 11.21
N GLU A 314 -5.52 -33.39 10.43
CA GLU A 314 -4.25 -32.77 10.84
C GLU A 314 -4.40 -31.26 11.03
N LYS A 315 -5.03 -30.56 10.08
CA LYS A 315 -5.34 -29.12 10.21
C LYS A 315 -6.32 -28.82 11.34
N ALA A 316 -7.28 -29.71 11.57
CA ALA A 316 -8.20 -29.59 12.71
C ALA A 316 -7.45 -29.62 14.04
N ALA A 317 -6.45 -30.50 14.18
CA ALA A 317 -5.61 -30.59 15.37
C ALA A 317 -4.75 -29.34 15.56
N GLU A 318 -4.10 -28.83 14.49
CA GLU A 318 -3.30 -27.60 14.55
C GLU A 318 -4.12 -26.39 15.03
N ILE A 319 -5.36 -26.23 14.53
CA ILE A 319 -6.23 -25.13 14.94
C ILE A 319 -6.63 -25.24 16.42
N LEU A 320 -6.91 -26.45 16.90
CA LEU A 320 -7.21 -26.68 18.32
C LEU A 320 -5.99 -26.41 19.21
N GLU A 321 -4.80 -26.84 18.80
CA GLU A 321 -3.56 -26.58 19.54
C GLU A 321 -3.25 -25.08 19.62
N GLY A 322 -3.36 -24.36 18.50
CA GLY A 322 -3.19 -22.91 18.46
C GLY A 322 -4.21 -22.16 19.32
N ALA A 323 -5.48 -22.60 19.29
CA ALA A 323 -6.54 -22.04 20.13
C ALA A 323 -6.28 -22.30 21.63
N ILE A 324 -5.80 -23.50 21.99
CA ILE A 324 -5.46 -23.84 23.39
C ILE A 324 -4.26 -23.00 23.88
N ALA A 325 -3.26 -22.76 23.03
CA ALA A 325 -2.09 -21.93 23.38
C ALA A 325 -2.48 -20.48 23.71
N LEU A 326 -3.53 -19.92 23.08
CA LEU A 326 -4.09 -18.60 23.39
C LEU A 326 -4.72 -18.50 24.79
N ILE A 327 -5.14 -19.62 25.39
CA ILE A 327 -5.69 -19.71 26.76
C ILE A 327 -4.57 -19.82 27.80
N GLY A 328 -3.44 -20.41 27.41
CA GLY A 328 -2.30 -20.71 28.27
C GLY A 328 -1.27 -19.59 28.36
N LEU A 329 -1.68 -18.44 28.90
CA LEU A 329 -0.77 -17.57 29.67
C LEU A 329 -0.04 -18.38 30.76
#